data_AF-A0A955PNT8-F1
#
_entry.id   AF-A0A955PNT8-F1
#
_cell.length_a   1.000
_cell.length_b   1.000
_cell.length_c   1.000
_cell.angle_alpha   90.00
_cell.angle_beta   90.00
_cell.angle_gamma   90.00
#
_symmetry.space_group_name_H-M   'P 1'
#
loop_
_entity.id
_entity.type
_entity.pdbx_description
1 polymer ?
#
loop_
_entity_poly.entity_id
_entity_poly.type
_entity_poly.pdbx_seq_one_letter_code
_entity_poly.pdbx_strand_id
1 'polypeptide(L)' 'MSSDKIKAKTITPDGRLTEPVETAKVELSEKEWKERLSPDEFDVLREKGTERAFTGDLLKNKEEGVYPC' A
#
# COMPACT_ATOMS: atom_id res chain seq x y z
N MET A 1 10.48 0.69 -22.82
CA MET A 1 9.92 0.90 -21.47
C MET A 1 10.59 -0.13 -20.57
N SER A 2 11.66 0.27 -19.88
CA SER A 2 12.44 -0.64 -19.04
C SER A 2 11.57 -1.02 -17.85
N SER A 3 11.18 -2.29 -17.78
CA SER A 3 10.55 -2.83 -16.58
C SER A 3 11.62 -2.88 -15.50
N ASP A 4 11.73 -1.80 -14.73
CA ASP A 4 12.68 -1.73 -13.63
C ASP A 4 12.22 -2.72 -12.55
N LYS A 5 12.93 -3.84 -12.48
CA LYS A 5 12.69 -4.87 -11.47
C LYS A 5 13.12 -4.34 -10.11
N ILE A 6 12.23 -4.48 -9.13
CA ILE A 6 12.50 -4.18 -7.74
C ILE A 6 12.47 -5.46 -6.91
N LYS A 7 13.18 -5.44 -5.77
CA LYS A 7 13.04 -6.48 -4.76
C LYS A 7 11.99 -6.03 -3.75
N ALA A 8 10.90 -6.77 -3.66
CA ALA A 8 9.82 -6.49 -2.71
C ALA A 8 9.50 -7.72 -1.88
N LYS A 9 9.03 -7.51 -0.65
CA LYS A 9 8.47 -8.57 0.19
C LYS A 9 6.95 -8.56 0.04
N THR A 10 6.34 -9.73 -0.09
CA THR A 10 4.87 -9.87 -0.10
C THR A 10 4.40 -10.52 1.19
N ILE A 11 3.10 -10.42 1.46
CA ILE A 11 2.47 -11.07 2.62
C ILE A 11 1.92 -12.42 2.17
N THR A 12 2.33 -13.49 2.86
CA THR A 12 1.81 -14.84 2.66
C THR A 12 0.41 -14.99 3.26
N PRO A 13 -0.38 -16.00 2.84
CA PRO A 13 -1.70 -16.24 3.42
C PRO A 13 -1.71 -16.47 4.94
N ASP A 14 -0.59 -16.92 5.52
CA ASP A 14 -0.39 -17.06 6.97
C ASP A 14 0.10 -15.77 7.66
N GLY A 15 0.08 -14.63 6.97
CA GLY A 15 0.35 -13.31 7.54
C GLY A 15 1.83 -12.99 7.74
N ARG A 16 2.74 -13.73 7.11
CA ARG A 16 4.20 -13.50 7.23
C ARG A 16 4.76 -12.81 6.00
N LEU A 17 5.86 -12.08 6.18
CA LEU A 17 6.61 -11.52 5.06
C LEU A 17 7.41 -12.63 4.36
N THR A 18 7.36 -12.64 3.02
CA THR A 18 8.26 -13.48 2.22
C THR A 18 9.69 -12.95 2.24
N GLU A 19 10.62 -13.81 1.82
CA GLU A 19 11.91 -13.31 1.33
C GLU A 19 11.70 -12.34 0.16
N PRO A 20 12.61 -11.35 -0.04
CA PRO A 20 12.50 -10.42 -1.14
C PRO A 20 12.49 -11.14 -2.49
N VAL A 21 11.41 -10.98 -3.23
CA VAL A 21 11.25 -11.52 -4.59
C VAL A 21 11.42 -10.41 -5.62
N GLU A 22 11.94 -10.75 -6.80
CA GLU A 22 11.94 -9.83 -7.93
C GLU A 22 10.51 -9.66 -8.44
N THR A 23 10.05 -8.41 -8.49
CA THR A 23 8.76 -8.04 -9.05
C THR A 23 8.90 -6.79 -9.92
N ALA A 24 7.93 -6.57 -10.80
CA ALA A 24 7.84 -5.34 -11.55
C ALA A 24 7.47 -4.18 -10.62
N LYS A 25 8.10 -3.02 -10.82
CA LYS A 25 7.67 -1.78 -10.17
C LYS A 25 6.22 -1.47 -10.54
N VAL A 26 5.44 -1.01 -9.56
CA VAL A 26 4.06 -0.59 -9.79
C VAL A 26 4.06 0.76 -10.51
N GLU A 27 3.61 0.75 -11.75
CA GLU A 27 3.42 1.94 -12.59
C GLU A 27 1.97 1.98 -13.06
N LEU A 28 1.16 2.82 -12.43
CA LEU A 28 -0.24 3.03 -12.77
C LEU A 28 -0.49 4.51 -13.04
N SER A 29 -1.41 4.79 -13.95
CA SER A 29 -1.92 6.13 -14.21
C SER A 29 -2.74 6.65 -13.03
N GLU A 30 -2.96 7.97 -12.97
CA GLU A 30 -3.80 8.56 -11.93
C GLU A 30 -5.24 8.03 -11.95
N LYS A 31 -5.77 7.73 -13.15
CA LYS A 31 -7.11 7.17 -13.30
C LYS A 31 -7.18 5.77 -12.68
N GLU A 32 -6.22 4.90 -12.97
CA GLU A 32 -6.16 3.55 -12.40
C GLU A 32 -5.98 3.60 -10.87
N TRP A 33 -5.22 4.57 -10.36
CA TRP A 33 -5.12 4.79 -8.91
C TRP A 33 -6.46 5.23 -8.29
N LYS A 34 -7.20 6.14 -8.94
CA LYS A 34 -8.54 6.57 -8.48
C LYS A 34 -9.59 5.46 -8.55
N GLU A 35 -9.43 4.49 -9.46
CA GLU A 35 -10.30 3.31 -9.54
C GLU A 35 -9.96 2.28 -8.46
N ARG A 36 -8.70 2.19 -8.04
CA ARG A 36 -8.21 1.20 -7.07
C ARG A 36 -8.34 1.63 -5.62
N LEU A 37 -8.18 2.92 -5.32
CA LEU A 37 -8.20 3.48 -3.98
C LEU A 37 -9.55 4.11 -3.67
N SER A 38 -9.95 4.09 -2.40
CA SER A 38 -11.03 4.96 -1.94
C SER A 38 -10.63 6.44 -2.07
N PRO A 39 -11.60 7.37 -2.12
CA PRO A 39 -11.30 8.80 -2.19
C PRO A 39 -10.36 9.30 -1.08
N ASP A 40 -10.57 8.84 0.15
CA ASP A 40 -9.77 9.25 1.31
C ASP A 40 -8.34 8.68 1.25
N GLU A 41 -8.18 7.41 0.83
CA GLU A 41 -6.86 6.82 0.61
C GLU A 41 -6.10 7.51 -0.53
N PHE A 42 -6.79 7.87 -1.62
CA PHE A 42 -6.19 8.60 -2.73
C PHE A 42 -5.70 9.99 -2.29
N ASP A 43 -6.52 10.74 -1.56
CA ASP A 43 -6.14 12.05 -1.02
C ASP A 43 -4.86 11.96 -0.17
N VAL A 44 -4.82 11.02 0.78
CA VAL A 44 -3.66 10.82 1.66
C VAL A 44 -2.42 10.35 0.88
N LEU A 45 -2.54 9.30 0.06
CA LEU A 45 -1.39 8.65 -0.59
C LEU A 45 -0.86 9.41 -1.81
N ARG A 46 -1.73 10.16 -2.52
CA ARG A 46 -1.40 10.77 -3.82
C ARG A 46 -1.47 12.29 -3.80
N GLU A 47 -2.37 12.88 -3.02
CA GLU A 47 -2.54 14.34 -2.92
C GLU A 47 -1.86 14.95 -1.68
N LYS A 48 -1.13 14.13 -0.91
CA LYS A 48 -0.45 14.51 0.35
C LYS A 48 -1.42 15.01 1.42
N GLY A 49 -2.65 14.52 1.38
CA GLY A 49 -3.65 14.71 2.42
C GLY A 49 -3.22 14.10 3.75
N THR A 50 -3.99 14.40 4.79
CA THR A 50 -3.84 13.80 6.12
C THR A 50 -5.21 13.45 6.61
N GLU A 51 -5.40 12.20 7.06
CA GLU A 51 -6.67 11.76 7.63
C GLU A 51 -7.07 12.64 8.83
N ARG A 52 -8.37 12.68 9.13
CA ARG A 52 -8.86 13.43 10.30
C ARG A 52 -8.34 12.79 11.58
N ALA A 53 -8.13 13.62 12.60
CA ALA A 53 -7.67 13.14 13.89
C ALA A 53 -8.62 12.07 14.44
N PHE A 54 -8.05 10.94 14.86
CA PHE A 54 -8.76 9.82 15.48
C PHE A 54 -9.78 9.11 14.58
N THR A 55 -9.58 9.09 13.26
CA THR A 55 -10.49 8.39 12.33
C THR A 55 -9.89 7.19 11.60
N GLY A 56 -8.57 6.97 11.63
CA GLY A 56 -7.96 5.86 10.91
C GLY A 56 -8.44 4.49 11.38
N ASP A 57 -8.65 3.56 10.44
CA ASP A 57 -9.15 2.20 10.73
C ASP A 57 -8.25 1.43 11.70
N LEU A 58 -6.94 1.69 11.64
CA LEU A 58 -5.94 1.06 12.49
C LEU A 58 -5.69 1.82 13.80
N LEU A 59 -6.39 2.93 14.08
CA LEU A 59 -6.15 3.80 15.24
C LEU A 59 -6.15 3.05 16.57
N LYS A 60 -7.06 2.09 16.73
CA LYS A 60 -7.21 1.29 17.98
C LYS A 60 -6.69 -0.13 17.82
N ASN A 61 -6.06 -0.45 16.69
CA ASN A 61 -5.54 -1.78 16.47
C ASN A 61 -4.35 -2.05 17.40
N LYS A 62 -4.37 -3.22 18.05
CA LYS A 62 -3.31 -3.70 18.96
C LYS A 62 -2.84 -5.10 18.59
N GLU A 63 -3.32 -5.62 17.46
CA GLU A 63 -2.99 -6.95 17.00
C GLU A 63 -1.56 -6.99 16.42
N GLU A 64 -0.88 -8.11 16.65
CA GLU A 64 0.40 -8.38 16.02
C GLU A 64 0.20 -8.72 14.54
N GLY A 65 1.00 -8.12 13.67
CA GLY A 65 0.87 -8.31 12.24
C GLY A 65 1.84 -7.46 11.43
N VAL A 66 1.61 -7.42 10.12
CA VAL A 66 2.44 -6.70 9.15
C VAL A 66 1.59 -5.64 8.45
N TYR A 67 2.13 -4.42 8.35
CA TYR A 67 1.48 -3.27 7.71
C TYR A 67 2.29 -2.84 6.48
N PRO A 68 1.94 -3.32 5.28
CA PRO A 68 2.65 -2.99 4.05
C PRO A 68 2.20 -1.63 3.49
N CYS A 69 3.08 -1.02 2.69
CA CYS A 69 2.73 0.11 1.81
C CYS A 69 2.19 -0.42 0.48
#